data_AF-A0A528HHL9-F1
#
_entry.id   AF-A0A528HHL9-F1
#
_cell.length_a   1.000
_cell.length_b   1.000
_cell.length_c   1.000
_cell.angle_alpha   90.00
_cell.angle_beta   90.00
_cell.angle_gamma   90.00
#
_symmetry.space_group_name_H-M   'P 1'
#
loop_
_entity.id
_entity.type
_entity.pdbx_description
1 polymer ?
#
loop_
_entity_poly.entity_id
_entity_poly.type
_entity_poly.pdbx_seq_one_letter_code
_entity_poly.pdbx_strand_id
1 'polypeptide(L)'
;VQNEYSVWTRDPEMEVLPTCEELGIGFVPWSPLGMGYLTGTVTPMVVHGPADLRTNLPRFTQEARRANWPVVELLQRVGARHQAAPGQIALAWLLARKPWIVPIPGPTTQDQMDQNTDALQFQLTQPTWKRSRTASLRSRCRARD
;
A
#
# COMPACT_ATOMS: atom_id res chain seq x y z
N VAL A 1 -4.34 -2.85 17.78
CA VAL A 1 -5.47 -2.19 17.08
C VAL A 1 -5.48 -2.60 15.62
N GLN A 2 -6.64 -2.74 14.98
CA GLN A 2 -6.76 -3.08 13.55
C GLN A 2 -7.73 -2.12 12.85
N ASN A 3 -7.21 -1.18 12.05
CA ASN A 3 -7.98 -0.19 11.29
C ASN A 3 -7.54 -0.15 9.82
N GLU A 4 -8.34 0.47 8.95
CA GLU A 4 -7.96 0.63 7.54
C GLU A 4 -6.81 1.61 7.46
N TYR A 5 -5.70 1.22 6.83
CA TYR A 5 -4.59 2.12 6.63
C TYR A 5 -3.78 1.74 5.39
N SER A 6 -3.56 2.70 4.51
CA SER A 6 -2.78 2.53 3.28
C SER A 6 -2.30 3.90 2.76
N VAL A 7 -1.65 3.91 1.60
CA VAL A 7 -1.37 5.17 0.89
C VAL A 7 -2.67 5.93 0.54
N TRP A 8 -3.80 5.20 0.41
CA TRP A 8 -5.09 5.74 -0.01
C TRP A 8 -5.99 6.16 1.17
N THR A 9 -5.92 5.45 2.30
CA THR A 9 -6.71 5.72 3.51
C THR A 9 -5.76 6.07 4.66
N ARG A 10 -5.86 7.30 5.20
CA ARG A 10 -4.89 7.85 6.18
C ARG A 10 -5.51 8.33 7.50
N ASP A 11 -6.80 8.09 7.73
CA ASP A 11 -7.52 8.54 8.93
C ASP A 11 -6.84 8.13 10.25
N PRO A 12 -6.27 6.92 10.39
CA PRO A 12 -5.59 6.53 11.62
C PRO A 12 -4.41 7.43 12.02
N GLU A 13 -3.83 8.20 11.10
CA GLU A 13 -2.69 9.07 11.39
C GLU A 13 -3.02 10.21 12.36
N MET A 14 -4.29 10.61 12.46
CA MET A 14 -4.71 11.76 13.27
C MET A 14 -4.72 11.46 14.77
N GLU A 15 -5.25 10.30 15.16
CA GLU A 15 -5.51 9.98 16.58
C GLU A 15 -5.07 8.56 16.95
N VAL A 16 -5.33 7.58 16.07
CA VAL A 16 -5.11 6.16 16.39
C VAL A 16 -3.63 5.81 16.43
N LEU A 17 -2.85 6.23 15.42
CA LEU A 17 -1.41 5.96 15.38
C LEU A 17 -0.64 6.69 16.50
N PRO A 18 -0.88 7.97 16.81
CA PRO A 18 -0.29 8.62 17.98
C PRO A 18 -0.61 7.88 19.28
N THR A 19 -1.87 7.48 19.49
CA THR A 19 -2.28 6.74 20.69
C THR A 19 -1.61 5.36 20.76
N CYS A 20 -1.48 4.66 19.63
CA CYS A 20 -0.76 3.39 19.59
C CYS A 20 0.73 3.58 19.93
N GLU A 21 1.34 4.67 19.47
CA GLU A 21 2.73 5.00 19.80
C GLU A 21 2.92 5.29 21.28
N GLU A 22 2.06 6.13 21.86
CA GLU A 22 2.10 6.52 23.28
C GLU A 22 1.94 5.31 24.20
N LEU A 23 1.02 4.41 23.86
CA LEU A 23 0.68 3.25 24.70
C LEU A 23 1.50 1.99 24.38
N GLY A 24 2.42 2.04 23.40
CA GLY A 24 3.20 0.87 22.98
C GLY A 24 2.38 -0.25 22.33
N ILE A 25 1.29 0.10 21.64
CA ILE A 25 0.36 -0.85 21.02
C ILE A 25 0.74 -1.13 19.56
N GLY A 26 0.76 -2.41 19.17
CA GLY A 26 0.89 -2.81 17.78
C GLY A 26 -0.32 -2.43 16.92
N PHE A 27 -0.07 -2.00 15.69
CA PHE A 27 -1.10 -1.58 14.74
C PHE A 27 -1.09 -2.46 13.50
N VAL A 28 -2.26 -2.99 13.15
CA VAL A 28 -2.46 -3.92 12.03
C VAL A 28 -3.33 -3.26 10.97
N PRO A 29 -2.76 -2.72 9.89
CA PRO A 29 -3.52 -2.21 8.74
C PRO A 29 -4.36 -3.30 8.09
N TRP A 30 -5.69 -3.15 8.08
CA TRP A 30 -6.55 -3.90 7.16
C TRP A 30 -6.67 -3.17 5.82
N SER A 31 -6.89 -3.91 4.73
CA SER A 31 -6.88 -3.40 3.34
C SER A 31 -5.62 -2.55 2.99
N PRO A 32 -4.39 -3.04 3.27
CA PRO A 32 -3.17 -2.26 3.03
C PRO A 32 -2.92 -1.94 1.55
N LEU A 33 -3.56 -2.68 0.63
CA LEU A 33 -3.51 -2.49 -0.82
C LEU A 33 -4.78 -1.82 -1.38
N GLY A 34 -5.65 -1.27 -0.54
CA GLY A 34 -6.88 -0.58 -0.96
C GLY A 34 -7.81 -1.50 -1.76
N MET A 35 -8.08 -2.71 -1.25
CA MET A 35 -8.84 -3.76 -1.95
C MET A 35 -8.34 -4.04 -3.38
N GLY A 36 -7.02 -4.03 -3.56
CA GLY A 36 -6.34 -4.26 -4.84
C GLY A 36 -6.20 -3.02 -5.72
N TYR A 37 -6.74 -1.86 -5.34
CA TYR A 37 -6.58 -0.65 -6.14
C TYR A 37 -5.12 -0.20 -6.27
N LEU A 38 -4.35 -0.28 -5.18
CA LEU A 38 -2.96 0.17 -5.14
C LEU A 38 -1.99 -0.74 -5.90
N THR A 39 -2.44 -1.90 -6.39
CA THR A 39 -1.62 -2.77 -7.26
C THR A 39 -1.64 -2.30 -8.72
N GLY A 40 -2.60 -1.43 -9.08
CA GLY A 40 -2.84 -0.99 -10.45
C GLY A 40 -3.66 -1.96 -11.30
N THR A 41 -4.15 -3.08 -10.74
CA THR A 41 -5.01 -4.03 -11.49
C THR A 41 -6.47 -3.58 -11.54
N VAL A 42 -6.93 -2.82 -10.54
CA VAL A 42 -8.26 -2.19 -10.55
C VAL A 42 -8.16 -0.88 -11.33
N THR A 43 -8.10 -0.98 -12.65
CA THR A 43 -7.99 0.19 -13.53
C THR A 43 -9.24 1.07 -13.47
N PRO A 44 -9.18 2.34 -13.90
CA PRO A 44 -10.36 3.20 -13.89
C PRO A 44 -11.51 2.67 -14.77
N MET A 45 -11.19 1.85 -15.77
CA MET A 45 -12.14 1.26 -16.72
C MET A 45 -12.62 -0.14 -16.32
N VAL A 46 -12.07 -0.74 -15.26
CA VAL A 46 -12.45 -2.11 -14.87
C VAL A 46 -13.94 -2.18 -14.51
N VAL A 47 -14.61 -3.19 -15.03
CA VAL A 47 -16.00 -3.51 -14.68
C VAL A 47 -15.96 -4.67 -13.69
N HIS A 48 -16.54 -4.46 -12.52
CA HIS A 48 -16.64 -5.49 -11.48
C HIS A 48 -17.87 -6.36 -11.72
N GLY A 49 -17.77 -7.64 -11.35
CA GLY A 49 -18.94 -8.52 -11.32
C GLY A 49 -19.95 -8.08 -10.24
N PRO A 50 -21.22 -8.49 -10.35
CA PRO A 50 -22.27 -8.06 -9.42
C PRO A 50 -22.04 -8.50 -7.97
N ALA A 51 -21.29 -9.58 -7.74
CA ALA A 51 -20.95 -10.09 -6.41
C ALA A 51 -19.70 -9.43 -5.78
N ASP A 52 -19.00 -8.58 -6.53
CA ASP A 52 -17.81 -7.89 -6.03
C ASP A 52 -18.23 -6.73 -5.12
N LEU A 53 -17.73 -6.72 -3.88
CA LEU A 53 -18.06 -5.69 -2.89
C LEU A 53 -17.72 -4.27 -3.37
N ARG A 54 -16.72 -4.12 -4.25
CA ARG A 54 -16.32 -2.82 -4.81
C ARG A 54 -17.42 -2.15 -5.61
N THR A 55 -18.36 -2.92 -6.16
CA THR A 55 -19.50 -2.38 -6.92
C THR A 55 -20.38 -1.44 -6.09
N ASN A 56 -20.45 -1.65 -4.76
CA ASN A 56 -21.33 -0.89 -3.86
C ASN A 56 -20.57 0.18 -3.05
N LEU A 57 -19.26 0.33 -3.25
CA LEU A 57 -18.44 1.27 -2.48
C LEU A 57 -18.26 2.59 -3.23
N PRO A 58 -18.62 3.76 -2.64
CA PRO A 58 -18.51 5.06 -3.32
C PRO A 58 -17.10 5.38 -3.85
N ARG A 59 -16.05 4.93 -3.14
CA ARG A 59 -14.64 5.10 -3.56
C ARG A 59 -14.23 4.27 -4.78
N PHE A 60 -15.08 3.35 -5.24
CA PHE A 60 -14.84 2.47 -6.40
C PHE A 60 -15.71 2.81 -7.62
N THR A 61 -16.48 3.92 -7.59
CA THR A 61 -17.10 4.45 -8.81
C THR A 61 -16.03 4.74 -9.85
N GLN A 62 -16.39 4.72 -11.15
CA GLN A 62 -15.46 5.03 -12.22
C GLN A 62 -14.82 6.41 -12.03
N GLU A 63 -15.61 7.42 -11.64
CA GLU A 63 -15.13 8.76 -11.37
C GLU A 63 -14.14 8.79 -10.20
N ALA A 64 -14.46 8.15 -9.07
CA ALA A 64 -13.56 8.09 -7.92
C ALA A 64 -12.24 7.36 -8.26
N ARG A 65 -12.30 6.26 -9.02
CA ARG A 65 -11.09 5.54 -9.45
C ARG A 65 -10.24 6.36 -10.42
N ARG A 66 -10.85 7.17 -11.29
CA ARG A 66 -10.11 8.10 -12.17
C ARG A 66 -9.45 9.21 -11.34
N ALA A 67 -10.20 9.84 -10.45
CA ALA A 67 -9.70 10.93 -9.60
C ALA A 67 -8.52 10.51 -8.71
N ASN A 68 -8.52 9.27 -8.23
CA ASN A 68 -7.46 8.73 -7.37
C ASN A 68 -6.30 8.06 -8.14
N TRP A 69 -6.42 7.88 -9.47
CA TRP A 69 -5.43 7.18 -10.27
C TRP A 69 -4.00 7.74 -10.17
N PRO A 70 -3.79 9.07 -9.98
CA PRO A 70 -2.44 9.61 -9.78
C PRO A 70 -1.65 8.96 -8.63
N VAL A 71 -2.32 8.38 -7.63
CA VAL A 71 -1.67 7.60 -6.56
C VAL A 71 -1.05 6.31 -7.11
N VAL A 72 -1.78 5.60 -7.96
CA VAL A 72 -1.28 4.38 -8.62
C VAL A 72 -0.12 4.72 -9.56
N GLU A 73 -0.24 5.79 -10.34
CA GLU A 73 0.84 6.22 -11.24
C GLU A 73 2.12 6.57 -10.48
N LEU A 74 2.00 7.19 -9.31
CA LEU A 74 3.13 7.44 -8.44
C LEU A 74 3.80 6.14 -8.00
N LEU A 75 3.02 5.16 -7.53
CA LEU A 75 3.54 3.86 -7.12
C LEU A 75 4.22 3.15 -8.29
N GLN A 76 3.65 3.22 -9.50
CA GLN A 76 4.25 2.70 -10.73
C GLN A 76 5.56 3.39 -11.08
N ARG A 77 5.62 4.72 -11.05
CA ARG A 77 6.86 5.49 -11.33
C ARG A 77 7.96 5.16 -10.34
N VAL A 78 7.62 5.01 -9.07
CA VAL A 78 8.57 4.61 -8.03
C VAL A 78 9.00 3.16 -8.25
N GLY A 79 8.06 2.25 -8.49
CA GLY A 79 8.32 0.84 -8.75
C GLY A 79 9.22 0.60 -9.96
N ALA A 80 9.03 1.35 -11.05
CA ALA A 80 9.84 1.26 -12.26
C ALA A 80 11.34 1.51 -12.01
N ARG A 81 11.70 2.40 -11.08
CA ARG A 81 13.10 2.67 -10.71
C ARG A 81 13.77 1.52 -9.96
N HIS A 82 12.96 0.62 -9.40
CA HIS A 82 13.41 -0.45 -8.51
C HIS A 82 12.94 -1.84 -8.96
N GLN A 83 12.43 -1.97 -10.18
CA GLN A 83 11.85 -3.21 -10.73
C GLN A 83 10.81 -3.85 -9.79
N ALA A 84 9.99 -3.01 -9.16
CA ALA A 84 9.01 -3.41 -8.17
C ALA A 84 7.58 -3.19 -8.67
N ALA A 85 6.68 -4.11 -8.33
CA ALA A 85 5.26 -3.95 -8.56
C ALA A 85 4.69 -2.81 -7.68
N PRO A 86 3.63 -2.09 -8.12
CA PRO A 86 3.03 -1.01 -7.33
C PRO A 86 2.60 -1.44 -5.92
N GLY A 87 2.06 -2.66 -5.80
CA GLY A 87 1.69 -3.24 -4.50
C GLY A 87 2.86 -3.41 -3.54
N GLN A 88 4.05 -3.77 -4.05
CA GLN A 88 5.27 -3.87 -3.24
C GLN A 88 5.69 -2.51 -2.71
N ILE A 89 5.61 -1.46 -3.54
CA ILE A 89 5.92 -0.09 -3.11
C ILE A 89 4.91 0.38 -2.06
N ALA A 90 3.62 0.09 -2.23
CA ALA A 90 2.59 0.45 -1.25
C ALA A 90 2.82 -0.23 0.11
N LEU A 91 3.15 -1.53 0.12
CA LEU A 91 3.48 -2.27 1.34
C LEU A 91 4.78 -1.79 1.98
N ALA A 92 5.82 -1.55 1.17
CA ALA A 92 7.08 -1.00 1.67
C ALA A 92 6.88 0.38 2.31
N TRP A 93 6.03 1.23 1.72
CA TRP A 93 5.68 2.53 2.29
C TRP A 93 5.03 2.38 3.66
N LEU A 94 4.11 1.43 3.79
CA LEU A 94 3.36 1.17 5.01
C LEU A 94 4.28 0.64 6.13
N LEU A 95 5.13 -0.33 5.79
CA LEU A 95 6.14 -0.90 6.71
C LEU A 95 7.19 0.11 7.15
N ALA A 96 7.48 1.13 6.33
CA ALA A 96 8.41 2.19 6.69
C ALA A 96 7.82 3.22 7.67
N ARG A 97 6.52 3.14 8.00
CA ARG A 97 5.87 4.17 8.83
C ARG A 97 6.36 4.14 10.26
N LYS A 98 6.25 2.98 10.90
CA LYS A 98 6.66 2.71 12.28
C LYS A 98 6.99 1.22 12.42
N PRO A 99 7.97 0.82 13.26
CA PRO A 99 8.37 -0.58 13.39
C PRO A 99 7.29 -1.50 13.98
N TRP A 100 6.27 -0.94 14.65
CA TRP A 100 5.15 -1.66 15.26
C TRP A 100 3.90 -1.75 14.35
N ILE A 101 4.02 -1.32 13.08
CA ILE A 101 2.98 -1.48 12.06
C ILE A 101 3.22 -2.79 11.30
N VAL A 102 2.22 -3.68 11.31
CA VAL A 102 2.28 -4.99 10.65
C VAL A 102 1.05 -5.16 9.75
N PRO A 103 1.16 -4.89 8.43
CA PRO A 103 0.03 -5.02 7.50
C PRO A 103 -0.34 -6.47 7.23
N ILE A 104 -1.63 -6.71 6.94
CA ILE A 104 -2.17 -8.02 6.57
C ILE A 104 -2.67 -8.02 5.11
N PRO A 105 -1.76 -8.06 4.11
CA PRO A 105 -2.18 -8.17 2.72
C PRO A 105 -2.78 -9.56 2.45
N GLY A 106 -3.94 -9.60 1.78
CA GLY A 106 -4.61 -10.85 1.41
C GLY A 106 -4.25 -11.28 -0.02
N PRO A 107 -3.52 -12.38 -0.22
CA PRO A 107 -3.35 -12.99 -1.53
C PRO A 107 -4.46 -14.01 -1.83
N THR A 108 -4.80 -14.18 -3.10
CA THR A 108 -5.64 -15.28 -3.61
C THR A 108 -4.86 -16.24 -4.52
N THR A 109 -3.60 -15.94 -4.82
CA THR A 109 -2.68 -16.77 -5.61
C THR A 109 -1.30 -16.82 -4.97
N GLN A 110 -0.49 -17.83 -5.32
CA GLN A 110 0.89 -17.92 -4.87
C GLN A 110 1.73 -16.72 -5.33
N ASP A 111 1.60 -16.32 -6.59
CA ASP A 111 2.33 -15.15 -7.11
C ASP A 111 2.05 -13.87 -6.31
N GLN A 112 0.82 -13.66 -5.85
CA GLN A 112 0.48 -12.52 -4.99
C GLN A 112 1.11 -12.65 -3.60
N MET A 113 1.18 -13.87 -3.06
CA MET A 113 1.87 -14.13 -1.80
C MET A 113 3.37 -13.79 -1.94
N ASP A 114 4.02 -14.27 -3.00
CA ASP A 114 5.43 -14.03 -3.27
C ASP A 114 5.70 -12.52 -3.45
N GLN A 115 4.85 -11.83 -4.22
CA GLN A 115 4.93 -10.37 -4.36
C GLN A 115 4.78 -9.64 -3.02
N ASN A 116 3.84 -10.05 -2.17
CA ASN A 116 3.65 -9.45 -0.85
C ASN A 116 4.88 -9.65 0.04
N THR A 117 5.49 -10.85 0.01
CA THR A 117 6.71 -11.14 0.76
C THR A 117 7.91 -10.36 0.24
N ASP A 118 8.06 -10.22 -1.07
CA ASP A 118 9.14 -9.48 -1.71
C ASP A 118 9.09 -7.97 -1.41
N ALA A 119 7.94 -7.43 -0.96
CA ALA A 119 7.84 -6.06 -0.46
C ALA A 119 8.85 -5.75 0.67
N LEU A 120 9.26 -6.76 1.45
CA LEU A 120 10.23 -6.64 2.55
C LEU A 120 11.66 -6.33 2.08
N GLN A 121 11.96 -6.56 0.80
CA GLN A 121 13.27 -6.24 0.22
C GLN A 121 13.45 -4.73 0.01
N PHE A 122 12.36 -3.96 0.07
CA PHE A 122 12.40 -2.52 -0.14
C PHE A 122 12.44 -1.77 1.19
N GLN A 123 13.54 -1.06 1.44
CA GLN A 123 13.65 -0.12 2.55
C GLN A 123 13.51 1.30 2.04
N LEU A 124 12.39 1.94 2.40
CA LEU A 124 12.23 3.38 2.25
C LEU A 124 12.96 4.08 3.40
N THR A 125 13.93 4.91 3.06
CA THR A 125 14.59 5.76 4.07
C THR A 125 13.68 6.95 4.41
N GLN A 126 13.56 7.27 5.70
CA GLN A 126 12.62 8.26 6.24
C GLN A 126 12.79 9.75 5.79
N PRO A 127 13.93 10.28 5.31
CA PRO A 127 13.93 11.67 4.92
C PRO A 127 13.17 11.80 3.60
N THR A 128 12.06 12.55 3.63
CA THR A 128 11.30 13.11 2.50
C THR A 128 10.14 12.31 1.88
N TRP A 129 9.11 11.98 2.67
CA TRP A 129 7.72 12.00 2.14
C TRP A 129 6.94 13.26 2.55
N LYS A 130 7.41 14.04 3.53
CA LYS A 130 6.67 15.19 4.09
C LYS A 130 6.36 16.32 3.10
N ARG A 131 6.94 16.33 1.88
CA ARG A 131 6.57 17.29 0.81
C ARG A 131 7.14 17.03 -0.59
N SER A 132 7.91 15.95 -0.82
CA SER A 132 8.77 15.85 -2.01
C SER A 132 8.36 14.71 -2.94
N ARG A 133 8.36 15.00 -4.24
CA ARG A 133 8.12 14.08 -5.38
C ARG A 133 9.21 12.99 -5.53
N THR A 134 10.00 12.72 -4.49
CA THR A 134 11.18 11.85 -4.55
C THR A 134 11.30 11.02 -3.28
N ALA A 135 10.74 9.81 -3.29
CA ALA A 135 11.08 8.76 -2.34
C ALA A 135 12.34 8.03 -2.84
N SER A 136 13.28 7.75 -1.93
CA SER A 136 14.45 6.90 -2.21
C SER A 136 14.20 5.52 -1.60
N LEU A 137 14.15 4.47 -2.43
CA LEU A 137 14.18 3.08 -1.96
C LEU A 137 15.59 2.51 -2.08
N ARG A 138 15.99 1.73 -1.08
CA ARG A 138 17.11 0.79 -1.19
C ARG A 138 16.54 -0.62 -1.31
N SER A 139 16.90 -1.33 -2.37
CA SER A 139 16.67 -2.77 -2.48
C SER A 139 17.73 -3.50 -1.65
N ARG A 140 17.30 -4.38 -0.75
CA ARG A 140 18.20 -5.38 -0.15
C ARG A 140 18.54 -6.37 -1.26
N CYS A 141 19.75 -6.32 -1.80
CA CYS A 141 20.25 -7.43 -2.59
C CYS A 141 20.37 -8.64 -1.66
N ARG A 142 19.46 -9.62 -1.79
CA ARG A 142 19.76 -10.98 -1.37
C ARG A 142 20.24 -11.70 -2.61
N ALA A 143 21.53 -12.03 -2.66
CA ALA A 143 21.97 -13.15 -3.48
C ALA A 143 21.15 -14.36 -3.02
N ARG A 144 20.32 -14.89 -3.91
CA ARG A 144 19.75 -16.23 -3.72
C ARG A 144 20.81 -17.17 -4.29
N ASP A 145 21.52 -17.86 -3.42
CA ASP A 145 22.34 -19.02 -3.77
C ASP A 145 21.44 -20.21 -4.13
#